data_AF-A0A2E2HM30-F1
#
_entry.id   AF-A0A2E2HM30-F1
#
_cell.length_a   1.000
_cell.length_b   1.000
_cell.length_c   1.000
_cell.angle_alpha   90.00
_cell.angle_beta   90.00
_cell.angle_gamma   90.00
#
_symmetry.space_group_name_H-M   'P 1'
#
loop_
_entity.id
_entity.type
_entity.pdbx_description
1 polymer ?
#
loop_
_entity_poly.entity_id
_entity_poly.type
_entity_poly.pdbx_seq_one_letter_code
_entity_poly.pdbx_strand_id
1 'polypeptide(L)'
;MVFKDRNRLTLDYNRFPGGIFNPSLVKHTNGLWGIARCEQYNQAERNEDKSLNFTSNQVVLFELDTSLQVNKAKYDVKFEGFPDKPWRAEDYRLFVFENQIFCTHTLWVEGYNIGMALSRVNPTEGIITLLNPIVIKNLEIQGIEKNWVMIPGEKTLHCLYSFYPYFTLAKLDNLNSAQFKLLSRTRLEPPTNGLAD
;
A
#
# COMPACT_ATOMS: atom_id res chain seq x y z
N MET A 1 11.96 -25.05 5.97
CA MET A 1 12.00 -24.47 7.34
C MET A 1 10.57 -24.18 7.78
N VAL A 2 9.97 -25.07 8.57
CA VAL A 2 8.62 -24.87 9.11
C VAL A 2 8.79 -24.18 10.47
N PHE A 3 8.45 -22.89 10.53
CA PHE A 3 8.46 -22.15 11.78
C PHE A 3 7.34 -22.72 12.66
N LYS A 4 7.71 -23.48 13.71
CA LYS A 4 6.76 -24.18 14.60
C LYS A 4 5.91 -23.21 15.43
N ASP A 5 6.40 -21.99 15.68
CA ASP A 5 5.74 -20.99 16.52
C ASP A 5 5.48 -19.68 15.74
N ARG A 6 4.74 -19.75 14.63
CA ARG A 6 4.19 -18.53 14.02
C ARG A 6 2.98 -18.10 14.85
N ASN A 7 3.22 -17.25 15.84
CA ASN A 7 2.15 -16.46 16.45
C ASN A 7 1.53 -15.58 15.35
N ARG A 8 0.43 -16.06 14.77
CA ARG A 8 -0.36 -15.30 13.82
C ARG A 8 -1.01 -14.15 14.58
N LEU A 9 -1.15 -12.99 13.92
CA LEU A 9 -2.00 -11.93 14.45
C LEU A 9 -3.39 -12.51 14.69
N THR A 10 -3.97 -12.26 15.87
CA THR A 10 -5.31 -12.74 16.25
C THR A 10 -6.38 -11.98 15.46
N LEU A 11 -6.54 -12.38 14.20
CA LEU A 11 -7.51 -11.86 13.24
C LEU A 11 -8.48 -12.98 12.84
N ASP A 12 -9.64 -12.61 12.30
CA ASP A 12 -10.66 -13.54 11.83
C ASP A 12 -10.31 -14.04 10.42
N TYR A 13 -9.42 -15.02 10.33
CA TYR A 13 -9.01 -15.62 9.06
C TYR A 13 -10.14 -16.41 8.39
N ASN A 14 -11.14 -16.89 9.15
CA ASN A 14 -12.25 -17.66 8.60
C ASN A 14 -13.18 -16.78 7.74
N ARG A 15 -13.23 -15.48 8.03
CA ARG A 15 -13.96 -14.49 7.22
C ARG A 15 -13.36 -14.28 5.81
N PHE A 16 -12.11 -14.70 5.60
CA PHE A 16 -11.36 -14.46 4.35
C PHE A 16 -10.68 -15.73 3.87
N PRO A 17 -11.41 -16.61 3.16
CA PRO A 17 -10.87 -17.90 2.71
C PRO A 17 -9.70 -17.75 1.73
N GLY A 18 -9.65 -16.64 0.97
CA GLY A 18 -8.49 -16.29 0.15
C GLY A 18 -7.26 -15.90 0.98
N GLY A 19 -7.44 -15.44 2.22
CA GLY A 19 -6.41 -15.14 3.21
C GLY A 19 -6.28 -13.66 3.59
N ILE A 20 -5.47 -13.39 4.61
CA ILE A 20 -5.10 -12.04 5.06
C ILE A 20 -3.60 -11.86 4.81
N PHE A 21 -3.20 -10.82 4.08
CA PHE A 21 -1.85 -10.66 3.54
C PHE A 21 -1.28 -9.26 3.74
N ASN A 22 0.05 -9.21 3.65
CA ASN A 22 0.87 -8.00 3.56
C ASN A 22 0.47 -6.94 4.61
N PRO A 23 0.51 -7.29 5.91
CA PRO A 23 0.22 -6.33 6.94
C PRO A 23 1.27 -5.21 6.92
N SER A 24 0.83 -3.99 7.16
CA SER A 24 1.69 -2.84 7.42
C SER A 24 1.32 -2.23 8.77
N LEU A 25 2.34 -1.80 9.51
CA LEU A 25 2.20 -1.24 10.85
C LEU A 25 2.74 0.18 10.89
N VAL A 26 2.14 1.03 11.72
CA VAL A 26 2.63 2.37 12.00
C VAL A 26 2.37 2.75 13.44
N LYS A 27 3.38 3.34 14.09
CA LYS A 27 3.22 3.97 15.41
C LYS A 27 2.74 5.40 15.21
N HIS A 28 1.64 5.76 15.85
CA HIS A 28 1.10 7.11 15.93
C HIS A 28 0.90 7.51 17.39
N THR A 29 0.64 8.78 17.69
CA THR A 29 0.42 9.25 19.07
C THR A 29 -0.70 8.49 19.77
N ASN A 30 -1.67 8.00 19.01
CA ASN A 30 -2.87 7.34 19.53
C ASN A 30 -2.80 5.81 19.50
N GLY A 31 -1.63 5.21 19.24
CA GLY A 31 -1.46 3.75 19.29
C GLY A 31 -0.56 3.18 18.18
N LEU A 32 -0.39 1.86 18.21
CA LEU A 32 0.26 1.09 17.14
C LEU A 32 -0.82 0.50 16.24
N TRP A 33 -0.94 1.05 15.04
CA TRP A 33 -2.01 0.69 14.10
C TRP A 33 -1.48 -0.19 12.99
N GLY A 34 -2.34 -1.07 12.50
CA GLY A 34 -2.08 -1.95 11.38
C GLY A 34 -3.20 -1.95 10.36
N ILE A 35 -2.81 -2.26 9.12
CA ILE A 35 -3.71 -2.57 8.02
C ILE A 35 -3.24 -3.85 7.35
N ALA A 36 -4.15 -4.72 6.92
CA ALA A 36 -3.83 -5.87 6.09
C ALA A 36 -4.88 -6.05 4.99
N ARG A 37 -4.44 -6.56 3.84
CA ARG A 37 -5.31 -6.89 2.70
C ARG A 37 -6.03 -8.19 3.00
N CYS A 38 -7.33 -8.21 2.80
CA CYS A 38 -8.17 -9.39 3.00
C CYS A 38 -8.75 -9.87 1.67
N GLU A 39 -8.59 -11.16 1.38
CA GLU A 39 -8.95 -11.79 0.12
C GLU A 39 -10.10 -12.76 0.30
N GLN A 40 -11.13 -12.63 -0.52
CA GLN A 40 -12.20 -13.63 -0.62
C GLN A 40 -11.77 -14.82 -1.49
N TYR A 41 -11.03 -14.56 -2.57
CA TYR A 41 -10.61 -15.59 -3.51
C TYR A 41 -9.11 -15.83 -3.44
N ASN A 42 -8.73 -17.10 -3.47
CA ASN A 42 -7.34 -17.52 -3.54
C ASN A 42 -6.75 -17.36 -4.95
N GLN A 43 -5.45 -17.62 -5.11
CA GLN A 43 -4.76 -17.43 -6.38
C GLN A 43 -5.20 -18.39 -7.49
N ALA A 44 -5.61 -19.62 -7.14
CA ALA A 44 -6.10 -20.59 -8.13
C ALA A 44 -7.42 -20.12 -8.74
N GLU A 45 -8.37 -19.70 -7.91
CA GLU A 45 -9.65 -19.13 -8.35
C GLU A 45 -9.43 -17.90 -9.26
N ARG A 46 -8.53 -16.98 -8.87
CA ARG A 46 -8.16 -15.81 -9.70
C ARG A 46 -7.43 -16.16 -11.00
N ASN A 47 -6.83 -17.34 -11.07
CA ASN A 47 -6.19 -17.82 -12.29
C ASN A 47 -7.20 -18.43 -13.25
N GLU A 48 -8.22 -19.09 -12.73
CA GLU A 48 -9.35 -19.63 -13.47
C GLU A 48 -10.27 -18.50 -14.00
N ASP A 49 -10.52 -17.48 -13.17
CA ASP A 49 -11.30 -16.30 -13.56
C ASP A 49 -10.55 -15.00 -13.22
N LYS A 50 -10.05 -14.33 -14.27
CA LYS A 50 -9.30 -13.08 -14.14
C LYS A 50 -10.16 -11.88 -13.74
N SER A 51 -11.49 -11.94 -13.92
CA SER A 51 -12.40 -10.86 -13.51
C SER A 51 -12.40 -10.66 -11.99
N LEU A 52 -12.09 -11.71 -11.22
CA LEU A 52 -11.94 -11.67 -9.76
C LEU A 52 -10.80 -10.74 -9.29
N ASN A 53 -9.91 -10.30 -10.18
CA ASN A 53 -8.93 -9.26 -9.88
C ASN A 53 -9.54 -7.87 -9.71
N PHE A 54 -10.77 -7.65 -10.18
CA PHE A 54 -11.49 -6.38 -10.04
C PHE A 54 -12.62 -6.45 -9.01
N THR A 55 -12.76 -7.58 -8.31
CA THR A 55 -13.55 -7.60 -7.08
C THR A 55 -12.84 -6.75 -6.03
N SER A 56 -13.52 -5.69 -5.56
CA SER A 56 -12.99 -4.80 -4.54
C SER A 56 -12.50 -5.59 -3.34
N ASN A 57 -11.23 -5.39 -3.01
CA ASN A 57 -10.63 -6.06 -1.88
C ASN A 57 -11.14 -5.45 -0.57
N GLN A 58 -11.23 -6.30 0.45
CA GLN A 58 -11.49 -5.87 1.81
C GLN A 58 -10.15 -5.64 2.51
N VAL A 59 -10.19 -4.91 3.62
CA VAL A 59 -9.05 -4.73 4.50
C VAL A 59 -9.50 -4.88 5.95
N VAL A 60 -8.56 -5.25 6.79
CA VAL A 60 -8.72 -5.14 8.23
C VAL A 60 -7.82 -4.03 8.74
N LEU A 61 -8.41 -3.09 9.47
CA LEU A 61 -7.69 -2.11 10.29
C LEU A 61 -7.66 -2.62 11.72
N PHE A 62 -6.49 -2.66 12.35
CA PHE A 62 -6.32 -3.22 13.69
C PHE A 62 -5.37 -2.40 14.56
N GLU A 63 -5.53 -2.53 15.88
CA GLU A 63 -4.69 -1.89 16.89
C GLU A 63 -3.91 -2.98 17.63
N LEU A 64 -2.61 -2.76 17.82
CA LEU A 64 -1.79 -3.60 18.67
C LEU A 64 -1.62 -2.98 20.05
N ASP A 65 -1.70 -3.80 21.09
CA ASP A 65 -1.37 -3.39 22.46
C ASP A 65 0.15 -3.32 22.70
N THR A 66 0.54 -2.99 23.93
CA THR A 66 1.94 -2.91 24.36
C THR A 66 2.66 -4.27 24.34
N SER A 67 1.92 -5.38 24.28
CA SER A 67 2.44 -6.74 24.13
C SER A 67 2.45 -7.21 22.66
N LEU A 68 2.18 -6.30 21.73
CA LEU A 68 2.09 -6.54 20.29
C LEU A 68 0.99 -7.55 19.90
N GLN A 69 -0.04 -7.70 20.74
CA GLN A 69 -1.22 -8.49 20.43
C GLN A 69 -2.30 -7.62 19.82
N VAL A 70 -3.14 -8.20 18.95
CA VAL A 70 -4.30 -7.49 18.38
C VAL A 70 -5.31 -7.24 19.50
N ASN A 71 -5.51 -5.97 19.83
CA ASN A 71 -6.48 -5.52 20.83
C ASN A 71 -7.84 -5.22 20.20
N LYS A 72 -7.83 -4.62 19.00
CA LYS A 72 -9.04 -4.27 18.24
C LYS A 72 -8.83 -4.55 16.77
N ALA A 73 -9.88 -5.01 16.08
CA ALA A 73 -9.89 -5.18 14.64
C ALA A 73 -11.22 -4.70 14.06
N LYS A 74 -11.16 -4.03 12.91
CA LYS A 74 -12.29 -3.56 12.12
C LYS A 74 -12.20 -4.12 10.72
N TYR A 75 -13.23 -4.86 10.33
CA TYR A 75 -13.32 -5.51 9.02
C TYR A 75 -14.26 -4.77 8.06
N ASP A 76 -15.20 -3.98 8.58
CA ASP A 76 -16.14 -3.17 7.79
C ASP A 76 -15.52 -1.80 7.52
N VAL A 77 -14.38 -1.79 6.83
CA VAL A 77 -13.64 -0.57 6.50
C VAL A 77 -14.29 0.12 5.31
N LYS A 78 -14.57 1.41 5.45
CA LYS A 78 -15.15 2.25 4.40
C LYS A 78 -14.06 2.83 3.52
N PHE A 79 -14.31 2.82 2.20
CA PHE A 79 -13.45 3.43 1.21
C PHE A 79 -14.15 4.65 0.61
N GLU A 80 -13.50 5.81 0.70
CA GLU A 80 -14.05 7.09 0.24
C GLU A 80 -13.19 7.69 -0.86
N GLY A 81 -13.81 8.29 -1.87
CA GLY A 81 -13.11 8.92 -3.00
C GLY A 81 -12.48 7.92 -3.98
N PHE A 82 -12.73 6.62 -3.84
CA PHE A 82 -12.33 5.61 -4.82
C PHE A 82 -13.24 5.66 -6.06
N PRO A 83 -12.76 5.17 -7.23
CA PRO A 83 -13.53 5.20 -8.47
C PRO A 83 -14.85 4.41 -8.39
N ASP A 84 -15.84 4.81 -9.19
CA ASP A 84 -17.11 4.07 -9.35
C ASP A 84 -16.95 2.78 -10.19
N LYS A 85 -15.85 2.67 -10.95
CA LYS A 85 -15.50 1.46 -11.70
C LYS A 85 -14.95 0.37 -10.78
N PRO A 86 -15.05 -0.92 -11.14
CA PRO A 86 -14.39 -1.99 -10.41
C PRO A 86 -12.90 -1.70 -10.20
N TRP A 87 -12.48 -1.77 -8.93
CA TRP A 87 -11.12 -1.44 -8.52
C TRP A 87 -10.62 -2.40 -7.46
N ARG A 88 -9.30 -2.44 -7.31
CA ARG A 88 -8.60 -3.22 -6.29
C ARG A 88 -7.37 -2.47 -5.81
N ALA A 89 -7.16 -2.47 -4.49
CA ALA A 89 -5.99 -1.91 -3.84
C ALA A 89 -5.12 -3.01 -3.23
N GLU A 90 -3.80 -2.94 -3.42
CA GLU A 90 -2.86 -3.94 -2.92
C GLU A 90 -1.69 -3.30 -2.17
N ASP A 91 -1.04 -4.10 -1.32
CA ASP A 91 0.26 -3.76 -0.72
C ASP A 91 0.27 -2.40 -0.02
N TYR A 92 -0.70 -2.22 0.88
CA TYR A 92 -0.80 -1.04 1.73
C TYR A 92 0.49 -0.86 2.55
N ARG A 93 1.05 0.35 2.55
CA ARG A 93 2.19 0.74 3.38
C ARG A 93 1.82 1.97 4.19
N LEU A 94 1.60 1.78 5.49
CA LEU A 94 1.27 2.85 6.43
C LEU A 94 2.50 3.71 6.72
N PHE A 95 2.28 5.01 6.92
CA PHE A 95 3.27 5.94 7.45
C PHE A 95 2.57 7.12 8.15
N VAL A 96 3.29 7.81 9.04
CA VAL A 96 2.82 9.08 9.64
C VAL A 96 3.46 10.24 8.91
N PHE A 97 2.66 11.23 8.54
CA PHE A 97 3.12 12.52 8.03
C PHE A 97 2.19 13.61 8.57
N GLU A 98 2.74 14.74 9.02
CA GLU A 98 1.96 15.84 9.62
C GLU A 98 0.95 15.38 10.70
N ASN A 99 1.38 14.46 11.56
CA ASN A 99 0.58 13.85 12.63
C ASN A 99 -0.70 13.13 12.15
N GLN A 100 -0.78 12.77 10.88
CA GLN A 100 -1.87 11.97 10.29
C GLN A 100 -1.32 10.65 9.76
N ILE A 101 -2.16 9.61 9.75
CA ILE A 101 -1.80 8.33 9.17
C ILE A 101 -2.20 8.33 7.70
N PHE A 102 -1.23 8.00 6.85
CA PHE A 102 -1.43 7.81 5.43
C PHE A 102 -1.03 6.40 5.04
N CYS A 103 -1.44 5.99 3.85
CA CYS A 103 -0.89 4.81 3.22
C CYS A 103 -0.66 5.03 1.73
N THR A 104 0.41 4.42 1.23
CA THR A 104 0.51 4.15 -0.21
C THR A 104 0.00 2.75 -0.48
N HIS A 105 -0.63 2.56 -1.62
CA HIS A 105 -1.06 1.25 -2.11
C HIS A 105 -0.99 1.21 -3.63
N THR A 106 -0.89 0.01 -4.18
CA THR A 106 -1.08 -0.18 -5.63
C THR A 106 -2.57 -0.13 -5.90
N LEU A 107 -3.02 0.73 -6.79
CA LEU A 107 -4.41 0.84 -7.23
C LEU A 107 -4.56 0.30 -8.65
N TRP A 108 -5.45 -0.67 -8.79
CA TRP A 108 -5.92 -1.23 -10.04
C TRP A 108 -7.33 -0.72 -10.28
N VAL A 109 -7.59 -0.18 -11.47
CA VAL A 109 -8.94 0.25 -11.88
C VAL A 109 -9.20 -0.36 -13.24
N GLU A 110 -10.35 -1.00 -13.42
CA GLU A 110 -10.70 -1.67 -14.66
C GLU A 110 -10.63 -0.70 -15.86
N GLY A 111 -9.82 -1.05 -16.86
CA GLY A 111 -9.58 -0.25 -18.06
C GLY A 111 -8.49 0.82 -17.94
N TYR A 112 -7.75 0.88 -16.83
CA TYR A 112 -6.65 1.83 -16.61
C TYR A 112 -5.33 1.12 -16.28
N ASN A 113 -4.24 1.89 -16.35
CA ASN A 113 -2.92 1.45 -15.88
C ASN A 113 -2.92 1.18 -14.38
N ILE A 114 -2.02 0.28 -13.95
CA ILE A 114 -1.83 -0.05 -12.54
C ILE A 114 -0.81 0.93 -11.96
N GLY A 115 -1.21 1.71 -10.97
CA GLY A 115 -0.40 2.79 -10.42
C GLY A 115 -0.35 2.78 -8.91
N MET A 116 0.50 3.64 -8.35
CA MET A 116 0.54 3.88 -6.92
C MET A 116 -0.42 5.01 -6.55
N ALA A 117 -1.15 4.84 -5.45
CA ALA A 117 -2.07 5.83 -4.93
C ALA A 117 -1.71 6.20 -3.48
N LEU A 118 -2.12 7.40 -3.09
CA LEU A 118 -1.98 7.91 -1.74
C LEU A 118 -3.36 8.05 -1.11
N SER A 119 -3.54 7.44 0.06
CA SER A 119 -4.76 7.53 0.86
C SER A 119 -4.47 8.02 2.26
N ARG A 120 -5.44 8.69 2.86
CA ARG A 120 -5.49 8.98 4.29
C ARG A 120 -6.20 7.85 4.99
N VAL A 121 -5.73 7.48 6.19
CA VAL A 121 -6.32 6.39 6.98
C VAL A 121 -6.78 6.96 8.32
N ASN A 122 -8.06 6.81 8.61
CA ASN A 122 -8.62 7.03 9.93
C ASN A 122 -8.94 5.66 10.56
N PRO A 123 -8.01 5.06 11.32
CA PRO A 123 -8.24 3.73 11.88
C PRO A 123 -9.32 3.72 12.98
N THR A 124 -9.48 4.83 13.70
CA THR A 124 -10.48 4.97 14.75
C THR A 124 -11.90 4.96 14.19
N GLU A 125 -12.13 5.57 13.02
CA GLU A 125 -13.42 5.52 12.34
C GLU A 125 -13.54 4.31 11.41
N GLY A 126 -12.42 3.73 10.99
CA GLY A 126 -12.40 2.63 10.02
C GLY A 126 -12.61 3.14 8.59
N ILE A 127 -11.99 4.26 8.24
CA ILE A 127 -12.15 4.92 6.93
C ILE A 127 -10.80 5.03 6.24
N ILE A 128 -10.78 4.74 4.94
CA ILE A 128 -9.66 4.99 4.03
C ILE A 128 -10.15 5.92 2.93
N THR A 129 -9.62 7.13 2.90
CA THR A 129 -9.98 8.14 1.89
C THR A 129 -8.88 8.21 0.85
N LEU A 130 -9.20 7.89 -0.41
CA LEU A 130 -8.30 8.14 -1.53
C LEU A 130 -8.10 9.64 -1.69
N LEU A 131 -6.84 10.09 -1.63
CA LEU A 131 -6.52 11.46 -2.00
C LEU A 131 -6.46 11.53 -3.51
N ASN A 132 -5.45 10.89 -4.10
CA ASN A 132 -5.25 10.83 -5.55
C ASN A 132 -4.27 9.68 -5.89
N PRO A 133 -4.29 9.19 -7.14
CA PRO A 133 -3.13 8.53 -7.73
C PRO A 133 -1.88 9.41 -7.62
N ILE A 134 -0.74 8.83 -7.30
CA ILE A 134 0.51 9.58 -7.12
C ILE A 134 1.07 9.95 -8.48
N VAL A 135 1.44 11.22 -8.64
CA VAL A 135 2.08 11.72 -9.87
C VAL A 135 3.40 12.41 -9.51
N ILE A 136 4.44 12.15 -10.31
CA ILE A 136 5.70 12.88 -10.23
C ILE A 136 5.79 13.82 -11.43
N LYS A 137 5.87 15.13 -11.18
CA LYS A 137 5.96 16.16 -12.24
C LYS A 137 7.12 15.85 -13.19
N ASN A 138 6.85 15.96 -14.49
CA ASN A 138 7.81 15.78 -15.58
C ASN A 138 8.43 14.37 -15.62
N LEU A 139 7.72 13.36 -15.12
CA LEU A 139 8.16 11.98 -15.15
C LEU A 139 7.05 11.10 -15.68
N GLU A 140 7.30 10.47 -16.82
CA GLU A 140 6.40 9.49 -17.39
C GLU A 140 6.47 8.20 -16.57
N ILE A 141 5.36 7.88 -15.94
CA ILE A 141 5.14 6.68 -15.14
C ILE A 141 4.73 5.55 -16.08
N GLN A 142 5.27 4.34 -15.88
CA GLN A 142 5.02 3.19 -16.75
C GLN A 142 3.60 2.61 -16.56
N GLY A 143 3.17 1.71 -17.45
CA GLY A 143 1.82 1.13 -17.41
C GLY A 143 1.53 0.26 -16.18
N ILE A 144 2.56 -0.29 -15.51
CA ILE A 144 2.43 -1.08 -14.28
C ILE A 144 3.51 -0.63 -13.29
N GLU A 145 3.09 0.01 -12.22
CA GLU A 145 3.99 0.63 -11.24
C GLU A 145 3.64 0.17 -9.83
N LYS A 146 4.67 -0.36 -9.12
CA LYS A 146 4.53 -0.95 -7.79
C LYS A 146 5.75 -0.62 -6.94
N ASN A 147 5.67 -0.89 -5.64
CA ASN A 147 6.79 -0.84 -4.70
C ASN A 147 7.41 0.54 -4.46
N TRP A 148 6.63 1.60 -4.60
CA TRP A 148 7.06 2.94 -4.20
C TRP A 148 7.10 3.04 -2.66
N VAL A 149 8.10 3.73 -2.14
CA VAL A 149 8.36 3.88 -0.71
C VAL A 149 8.25 5.36 -0.34
N MET A 150 7.48 5.64 0.71
CA MET A 150 7.37 6.98 1.28
C MET A 150 8.30 7.13 2.48
N ILE A 151 9.03 8.24 2.51
CA ILE A 151 9.99 8.57 3.57
C ILE A 151 9.56 9.91 4.19
N PRO A 152 8.80 9.89 5.29
CA PRO A 152 8.39 11.10 5.99
C PRO A 152 9.58 11.71 6.74
N GLY A 153 9.73 13.03 6.61
CA GLY A 153 10.53 13.89 7.48
C GLY A 153 9.62 14.87 8.23
N GLU A 154 10.19 15.78 9.02
CA GLU A 154 9.41 16.68 9.89
C GLU A 154 8.36 17.52 9.14
N LYS A 155 8.72 18.03 7.96
CA LYS A 155 7.86 18.90 7.12
C LYS A 155 7.92 18.54 5.64
N THR A 156 8.47 17.37 5.33
CA THR A 156 8.69 16.94 3.95
C THR A 156 8.34 15.47 3.81
N LEU A 157 7.68 15.11 2.73
CA LEU A 157 7.47 13.73 2.37
C LEU A 157 8.27 13.43 1.10
N HIS A 158 9.19 12.48 1.16
CA HIS A 158 9.92 12.02 -0.01
C HIS A 158 9.32 10.72 -0.52
N CYS A 159 9.36 10.54 -1.83
CA CYS A 159 9.02 9.29 -2.49
C CYS A 159 10.29 8.74 -3.12
N LEU A 160 10.60 7.49 -2.77
CA LEU A 160 11.62 6.70 -3.41
C LEU A 160 10.94 5.64 -4.28
N TYR A 161 11.27 5.63 -5.56
CA TYR A 161 10.85 4.55 -6.45
C TYR A 161 11.94 4.25 -7.47
N SER A 162 12.08 2.98 -7.82
CA SER A 162 13.09 2.52 -8.76
C SER A 162 12.41 1.65 -9.80
N PHE A 163 12.60 2.00 -11.06
CA PHE A 163 12.21 1.18 -12.20
C PHE A 163 13.43 1.05 -13.10
N TYR A 164 14.02 -0.14 -13.14
CA TYR A 164 15.30 -0.35 -13.80
C TYR A 164 15.28 0.19 -15.25
N PRO A 165 16.30 0.93 -15.70
CA PRO A 165 17.57 1.20 -15.02
C PRO A 165 17.55 2.47 -14.14
N TYR A 166 16.41 3.08 -13.87
CA TYR A 166 16.36 4.37 -13.17
C TYR A 166 15.98 4.22 -11.71
N PHE A 167 16.71 4.96 -10.89
CA PHE A 167 16.37 5.28 -9.52
C PHE A 167 15.85 6.71 -9.46
N THR A 168 14.69 6.91 -8.83
CA THR A 168 14.07 8.22 -8.71
C THR A 168 13.86 8.59 -7.25
N LEU A 169 14.28 9.80 -6.91
CA LEU A 169 13.91 10.49 -5.68
C LEU A 169 13.03 11.69 -6.01
N ALA A 170 11.86 11.76 -5.40
CA ALA A 170 10.94 12.87 -5.53
C ALA A 170 10.52 13.40 -4.15
N LYS A 171 10.04 14.63 -4.09
CA LYS A 171 9.55 15.28 -2.87
C LYS A 171 8.14 15.79 -3.10
N LEU A 172 7.27 15.59 -2.12
CA LEU A 172 5.89 16.07 -2.16
C LEU A 172 5.86 17.58 -2.39
N ASP A 173 5.08 17.99 -3.38
CA ASP A 173 4.83 19.37 -3.76
C ASP A 173 3.40 19.78 -3.34
N ASN A 174 2.43 18.87 -3.51
CA ASN A 174 1.04 19.09 -3.10
C ASN A 174 0.42 17.77 -2.58
N LEU A 175 0.05 17.77 -1.30
CA LEU A 175 -0.55 16.61 -0.63
C LEU A 175 -1.94 16.25 -1.20
N ASN A 176 -2.80 17.25 -1.42
CA ASN A 176 -4.18 17.04 -1.82
C ASN A 176 -4.27 16.38 -3.20
N SER A 177 -3.38 16.75 -4.12
CA SER A 177 -3.28 16.15 -5.45
C SER A 177 -2.28 15.00 -5.53
N ALA A 178 -1.75 14.51 -4.40
CA ALA A 178 -0.69 13.50 -4.32
C ALA A 178 0.47 13.73 -5.31
N GLN A 179 0.84 15.00 -5.50
CA GLN A 179 1.79 15.41 -6.52
C GLN A 179 3.17 15.63 -5.93
N PHE A 180 4.17 15.04 -6.57
CA PHE A 180 5.57 15.10 -6.19
C PHE A 180 6.38 15.82 -7.27
N LYS A 181 7.42 16.53 -6.84
CA LYS A 181 8.45 17.13 -7.70
C LYS A 181 9.66 16.20 -7.75
N LEU A 182 10.11 15.89 -8.96
CA LEU A 182 11.35 15.15 -9.18
C LEU A 182 12.54 15.93 -8.58
N LEU A 183 13.33 15.28 -7.73
CA LEU A 183 14.57 15.83 -7.18
C LEU A 183 15.80 15.26 -7.87
N SER A 184 15.82 13.95 -8.06
CA SER A 184 16.92 13.25 -8.71
C SER A 184 16.40 12.05 -9.49
N ARG A 185 17.02 11.80 -10.62
CA ARG A 185 16.86 10.56 -11.39
C ARG A 185 18.24 10.10 -11.81
N THR A 186 18.66 8.96 -11.27
CA THR A 186 19.98 8.38 -11.52
C THR A 186 19.80 7.09 -12.30
N ARG A 187 20.56 6.92 -13.37
CA ARG A 187 20.67 5.62 -14.03
C ARG A 187 21.55 4.72 -13.16
N LEU A 188 20.99 3.61 -12.72
CA LEU A 188 21.71 2.51 -12.10
C LEU A 188 22.43 1.76 -13.21
N GLU A 189 23.75 1.67 -13.09
CA GLU A 189 24.50 0.64 -13.80
C GLU A 189 24.25 -0.67 -13.04
N PRO A 190 23.80 -1.74 -13.73
CA PRO A 190 23.67 -3.02 -13.06
C PRO A 190 25.05 -3.41 -12.52
N PRO A 191 25.15 -3.95 -11.29
CA PRO A 191 26.37 -4.65 -10.94
C PRO A 191 26.57 -5.74 -11.99
N THR A 192 27.77 -5.84 -12.57
CA THR A 192 28.13 -7.01 -13.36
C THR A 192 27.84 -8.22 -12.47
N ASN A 193 27.00 -9.15 -12.94
CA ASN A 193 26.65 -10.38 -12.22
C ASN A 193 27.90 -11.22 -11.86
N GLY A 194 29.09 -10.85 -12.36
CA GLY A 194 30.34 -11.57 -12.14
C GLY A 194 30.36 -12.93 -12.83
N LEU A 195 29.35 -13.21 -13.65
CA LEU A 195 29.22 -14.41 -14.44
C LEU A 195 29.53 -14.00 -15.88
N ALA A 196 30.54 -14.64 -16.47
CA ALA A 196 30.70 -14.55 -17.92
C ALA A 196 29.41 -15.07 -18.57
N ASP A 197 28.94 -14.38 -19.61
CA ASP A 197 27.81 -14.81 -20.44
C ASP A 197 28.01 -16.24 -20.97
#